data_AF-A0A7J2KAB2-F1
#
_entry.id   AF-A0A7J2KAB2-F1
#
_cell.length_a   1.000
_cell.length_b   1.000
_cell.length_c   1.000
_cell.angle_alpha   90.00
_cell.angle_beta   90.00
_cell.angle_gamma   90.00
#
_symmetry.space_group_name_H-M   'P 1'
#
loop_
_entity.id
_entity.type
_entity.pdbx_description
1 polymer ?
#
loop_
_entity_poly.entity_id
_entity_poly.type
_entity_poly.pdbx_seq_one_letter_code
_entity_poly.pdbx_strand_id
1 'polypeptide(L)'
;MSDIILELTSGIGIILSFIFLLTCYNLYRNLRDHPTYSLGRIFLRKESILAFILMSACFVIFAAARIVSYILILCGMSGAIEMEIIATVRAPMDFIGAILLTASIIILYSITRRRS
;
A
#
# COMPACT_ATOMS: atom_id res chain seq x y z
N MET A 1 -0.27 -10.06 -25.31
CA MET A 1 0.78 -10.28 -24.27
C MET A 1 0.61 -9.31 -23.11
N SER A 2 0.26 -8.05 -23.38
CA SER A 2 -0.18 -7.05 -22.40
C SER A 2 -1.38 -7.48 -21.55
N ASP A 3 -2.40 -8.11 -22.14
CA ASP A 3 -3.65 -8.44 -21.42
C ASP A 3 -3.45 -9.52 -20.34
N ILE A 4 -2.65 -10.55 -20.61
CA ILE A 4 -2.33 -11.61 -19.64
C ILE A 4 -1.54 -11.03 -18.45
N ILE A 5 -0.62 -10.10 -18.71
CA ILE A 5 0.17 -9.43 -17.65
C ILE A 5 -0.76 -8.53 -16.80
N LEU A 6 -1.73 -7.87 -17.43
CA LEU A 6 -2.71 -7.02 -16.78
C LEU A 6 -3.67 -7.83 -15.88
N GLU A 7 -4.18 -8.95 -16.37
CA GLU A 7 -5.02 -9.86 -15.59
C GLU A 7 -4.25 -10.47 -14.42
N LEU A 8 -2.99 -10.86 -14.62
CA LEU A 8 -2.15 -11.41 -13.57
C LEU A 8 -1.85 -10.38 -12.48
N THR A 9 -1.48 -9.15 -12.87
CA THR A 9 -1.24 -8.05 -11.91
C THR A 9 -2.51 -7.68 -11.15
N SER A 10 -3.67 -7.68 -11.80
CA SER A 10 -4.97 -7.50 -11.16
C SER A 10 -5.27 -8.60 -10.14
N GLY A 11 -5.08 -9.88 -10.50
CA GLY A 11 -5.27 -11.01 -9.59
C GLY A 11 -4.35 -10.96 -8.37
N ILE A 12 -3.07 -10.63 -8.57
CA ILE A 12 -2.11 -10.43 -7.46
C ILE A 12 -2.55 -9.24 -6.59
N GLY A 13 -3.03 -8.16 -7.20
CA GLY A 13 -3.56 -6.99 -6.48
C GLY A 13 -4.73 -7.33 -5.56
N ILE A 14 -5.65 -8.20 -6.00
CA ILE A 14 -6.77 -8.67 -5.17
C ILE A 14 -6.25 -9.45 -3.96
N ILE A 15 -5.35 -10.42 -4.18
CA ILE A 15 -4.76 -11.22 -3.10
C ILE A 15 -4.03 -10.32 -2.10
N LEU A 16 -3.24 -9.36 -2.61
CA LEU A 16 -2.52 -8.40 -1.78
C LEU A 16 -3.48 -7.55 -0.94
N SER A 17 -4.61 -7.14 -1.51
CA SER A 17 -5.64 -6.37 -0.81
C SER A 17 -6.28 -7.18 0.34
N PHE A 18 -6.52 -8.48 0.13
CA PHE A 18 -7.00 -9.37 1.20
C PHE A 18 -5.96 -9.53 2.33
N ILE A 19 -4.69 -9.74 1.98
CA ILE A 19 -3.60 -9.83 2.95
C ILE A 19 -3.49 -8.53 3.75
N PHE A 20 -3.54 -7.39 3.07
CA PHE A 20 -3.51 -6.08 3.69
C PHE A 20 -4.67 -5.90 4.67
N LEU A 21 -5.90 -6.21 4.25
CA LEU A 21 -7.10 -6.08 5.09
C LEU A 21 -7.02 -6.96 6.33
N LEU A 22 -6.63 -8.22 6.17
CA LEU A 22 -6.48 -9.17 7.29
C LEU A 22 -5.41 -8.69 8.27
N THR A 23 -4.29 -8.17 7.77
CA THR A 23 -3.20 -7.67 8.61
C THR A 23 -3.63 -6.40 9.36
N CYS A 24 -4.34 -5.48 8.70
CA CYS A 24 -4.94 -4.31 9.34
C CYS A 24 -5.93 -4.70 10.44
N TYR A 25 -6.81 -5.66 10.17
CA TYR A 25 -7.77 -6.15 11.16
C TYR A 25 -7.06 -6.72 12.40
N ASN A 26 -6.03 -7.55 12.20
CA ASN A 26 -5.26 -8.12 13.30
C ASN A 26 -4.45 -7.07 14.08
N LEU A 27 -3.87 -6.10 13.38
CA LEU A 27 -3.19 -4.95 13.99
C LEU A 27 -4.16 -4.12 14.84
N TYR A 28 -5.34 -3.80 14.29
CA TYR A 28 -6.39 -3.07 14.99
C TYR A 28 -6.84 -3.81 16.25
N ARG A 29 -7.07 -5.13 16.13
CA ARG A 29 -7.42 -5.97 17.28
C ARG A 29 -6.35 -5.91 18.38
N ASN A 30 -5.07 -6.04 18.05
CA ASN A 30 -3.97 -5.95 19.03
C ASN A 30 -3.86 -4.57 19.71
N LEU A 31 -4.09 -3.50 18.95
CA LEU A 31 -4.14 -2.13 19.47
C LEU A 31 -5.36 -1.91 20.38
N ARG A 32 -6.50 -2.50 20.05
CA ARG A 32 -7.73 -2.39 20.85
C ARG A 32 -7.67 -3.19 22.14
N ASP A 33 -7.19 -4.43 22.09
CA ASP A 33 -7.14 -5.33 23.24
C ASP A 33 -6.11 -4.86 24.27
N HIS A 34 -4.97 -4.32 23.81
CA HIS A 34 -3.86 -3.86 24.67
C HIS A 34 -3.23 -2.55 24.19
N PRO A 35 -3.92 -1.40 24.34
CA PRO A 35 -3.50 -0.13 23.72
C PRO A 35 -2.16 0.39 24.25
N THR A 36 -1.98 0.46 25.57
CA THR A 36 -0.74 0.99 26.19
C THR A 36 0.47 0.11 25.89
N TYR A 37 0.30 -1.21 25.91
CA TYR A 37 1.38 -2.16 25.59
C TYR A 37 1.77 -2.11 24.11
N SER A 38 0.79 -2.13 23.21
CA SER A 38 1.02 -2.11 21.76
C SER A 38 1.63 -0.78 21.31
N LEU A 39 1.13 0.35 21.80
CA LEU A 39 1.70 1.67 21.51
C LEU A 39 3.11 1.81 22.07
N GLY A 40 3.34 1.38 23.32
CA GLY A 40 4.69 1.40 23.91
C GLY A 40 5.69 0.61 23.07
N ARG A 41 5.31 -0.56 22.56
CA ARG A 41 6.14 -1.37 21.64
C ARG A 41 6.41 -0.66 20.32
N ILE A 42 5.42 0.01 19.74
CA ILE A 42 5.59 0.80 18.51
C ILE A 42 6.60 1.92 18.76
N PHE A 43 6.51 2.66 19.86
CA PHE A 43 7.46 3.76 20.13
C PHE A 43 8.88 3.30 20.50
N LEU A 44 9.02 2.16 21.16
CA LEU A 44 10.32 1.68 21.65
C LEU A 44 11.14 0.93 20.59
N ARG A 45 10.51 0.40 19.54
CA ARG A 45 11.22 -0.35 18.49
C ARG A 45 11.62 0.54 17.32
N LYS A 46 12.92 0.51 16.97
CA LYS A 46 13.47 1.18 15.77
C LYS A 46 12.81 0.71 14.46
N GLU A 47 12.35 -0.54 14.43
CA GLU A 47 11.63 -1.14 13.30
C GLU A 47 10.33 -0.37 12.96
N SER A 48 9.71 0.29 13.94
CA SER A 48 8.52 1.11 13.70
C SER A 48 8.85 2.35 12.85
N ILE A 49 10.04 2.93 13.03
CA ILE A 49 10.49 4.07 12.23
C ILE A 49 10.56 3.66 10.75
N LEU A 50 11.11 2.47 10.46
CA LEU A 50 11.14 1.92 9.11
C LEU A 50 9.71 1.74 8.56
N ALA A 51 8.79 1.19 9.36
CA ALA A 51 7.39 1.04 8.94
C ALA A 51 6.74 2.39 8.60
N PHE A 52 6.97 3.43 9.41
CA PHE A 52 6.44 4.77 9.13
C PHE A 52 7.09 5.41 7.89
N ILE A 53 8.39 5.23 7.67
CA ILE A 53 9.06 5.70 6.45
C ILE A 53 8.46 5.02 5.22
N LEU A 54 8.26 3.69 5.26
CA LEU A 54 7.63 2.94 4.16
C LEU A 54 6.20 3.41 3.90
N MET A 55 5.43 3.65 4.96
CA MET A 55 4.06 4.15 4.86
C MET A 55 4.02 5.55 4.25
N SER A 56 4.95 6.44 4.65
CA SER A 56 5.09 7.77 4.07
C SER A 56 5.49 7.72 2.60
N ALA A 57 6.48 6.88 2.24
CA ALA A 57 6.94 6.73 0.87
C ALA A 57 5.83 6.20 -0.05
N CYS A 58 5.06 5.23 0.46
CA CYS A 58 3.87 4.72 -0.21
C CYS A 58 2.85 5.83 -0.50
N PHE A 59 2.57 6.69 0.50
CA PHE A 59 1.64 7.81 0.33
C PHE A 59 2.08 8.78 -0.77
N VAL A 60 3.38 9.07 -0.85
CA VAL A 60 3.96 9.92 -1.91
C VAL A 60 3.81 9.26 -3.28
N ILE A 61 4.05 7.95 -3.39
CA ILE A 61 3.88 7.21 -4.66
C ILE A 61 2.43 7.26 -5.14
N PHE A 62 1.47 6.98 -4.24
CA PHE A 62 0.05 7.07 -4.58
C PHE A 62 -0.36 8.49 -4.97
N ALA A 63 0.11 9.50 -4.24
CA ALA A 63 -0.16 10.89 -4.57
C ALA A 63 0.39 11.24 -5.97
N ALA A 64 1.63 10.84 -6.28
CA ALA A 64 2.23 11.04 -7.59
C ALA A 64 1.42 10.37 -8.71
N ALA A 65 0.99 9.11 -8.51
CA ALA A 65 0.17 8.39 -9.48
C ALA A 65 -1.17 9.09 -9.76
N ARG A 66 -1.79 9.70 -8.73
CA ARG A 66 -3.00 10.51 -8.89
C ARG A 66 -2.74 11.85 -9.58
N ILE A 67 -1.64 12.54 -9.26
CA ILE A 67 -1.23 13.77 -9.94
C ILE A 67 -1.05 13.52 -11.44
N VAL A 68 -0.38 12.42 -11.83
CA VAL A 68 -0.25 12.03 -13.24
C VAL A 68 -1.62 11.89 -13.89
N SER A 69 -2.56 11.20 -13.24
CA SER A 69 -3.94 11.07 -13.75
C SER A 69 -4.63 12.43 -13.94
N TYR A 70 -4.50 13.34 -12.98
CA TYR A 70 -5.10 14.67 -13.08
C TYR A 70 -4.48 15.51 -14.19
N ILE A 71 -3.16 15.43 -14.38
CA ILE A 71 -2.47 16.14 -15.47
C ILE A 71 -2.96 15.67 -16.84
N LEU A 72 -3.17 14.37 -17.03
CA LEU A 72 -3.69 13.83 -18.30
C LEU A 72 -5.06 14.42 -18.64
N ILE A 73 -5.96 14.46 -17.64
CA ILE A 73 -7.29 15.05 -17.78
C ILE A 73 -7.20 16.55 -18.09
N LEU A 74 -6.35 17.29 -17.37
CA LEU A 74 -6.18 18.73 -17.56
C LEU A 74 -5.57 19.10 -18.93
N CYS A 75 -4.69 18.25 -19.48
CA CYS A 75 -4.16 18.41 -20.83
C CYS A 75 -5.15 18.03 -21.94
N GLY A 76 -6.38 17.60 -21.60
CA GLY A 76 -7.38 17.20 -22.58
C GLY A 76 -7.03 15.92 -23.35
N MET A 77 -6.08 15.13 -22.85
CA MET A 77 -5.76 13.82 -23.42
C MET A 77 -6.85 12.83 -23.01
N SER A 78 -7.77 12.56 -23.93
CA SER A 78 -8.89 11.63 -23.74
C SER A 78 -8.82 10.51 -24.77
N GLY A 79 -9.16 9.28 -24.34
CA GLY A 79 -9.26 8.12 -25.22
C GLY A 79 -8.11 7.12 -25.06
N ALA A 80 -7.65 6.51 -26.16
CA ALA A 80 -6.70 5.40 -26.12
C ALA A 80 -5.35 5.74 -25.45
N ILE A 81 -4.87 6.97 -25.62
CA ILE A 81 -3.60 7.45 -25.07
C ILE A 81 -3.67 7.58 -23.53
N GLU A 82 -4.80 8.05 -23.00
CA GLU A 82 -5.03 8.12 -21.55
C GLU A 82 -5.01 6.73 -20.92
N MET A 83 -5.72 5.78 -21.54
CA MET A 83 -5.79 4.39 -21.07
C MET A 83 -4.42 3.71 -21.11
N GLU A 84 -3.60 3.98 -22.13
CA GLU A 84 -2.25 3.46 -22.24
C GLU A 84 -1.32 4.01 -21.16
N ILE A 85 -1.36 5.32 -20.87
CA ILE A 85 -0.53 5.92 -19.81
C ILE A 85 -0.98 5.46 -18.42
N ILE A 86 -2.29 5.32 -18.20
CA ILE A 86 -2.82 4.75 -16.95
C ILE A 86 -2.36 3.30 -16.77
N ALA A 87 -2.42 2.48 -17.82
CA ALA A 87 -1.99 1.09 -17.77
C ALA A 87 -0.47 0.93 -17.58
N THR A 88 0.33 1.79 -18.19
CA THR A 88 1.81 1.66 -18.21
C THR A 88 2.50 2.35 -17.04
N VAL A 89 1.95 3.45 -16.52
CA VAL A 89 2.60 4.24 -15.47
C VAL A 89 1.83 4.10 -14.15
N ARG A 90 0.52 4.36 -14.16
CA ARG A 90 -0.26 4.38 -12.92
C ARG A 90 -0.43 3.00 -12.31
N ALA A 91 -0.82 2.00 -13.09
CA ALA A 91 -1.08 0.67 -12.55
C ALA A 91 0.17 0.06 -11.86
N PRO A 92 1.39 0.16 -12.43
CA PRO A 92 2.60 -0.28 -11.72
C PRO A 92 2.93 0.55 -10.48
N MET A 93 2.74 1.87 -10.51
CA MET A 93 2.96 2.73 -9.34
C MET A 93 1.98 2.38 -8.20
N ASP A 94 0.71 2.18 -8.52
CA ASP A 94 -0.32 1.79 -7.56
C ASP A 94 0.00 0.39 -6.97
N PHE A 95 0.51 -0.53 -7.78
CA PHE A 95 0.93 -1.86 -7.34
C PHE A 95 2.14 -1.81 -6.39
N ILE A 96 3.17 -1.04 -6.72
CA ILE A 96 4.35 -0.84 -5.85
C ILE A 96 3.93 -0.16 -4.54
N GLY A 97 3.07 0.85 -4.61
CA GLY A 97 2.49 1.50 -3.44
C GLY A 97 1.78 0.50 -2.54
N ALA A 98 0.94 -0.37 -3.09
CA ALA A 98 0.22 -1.39 -2.34
C ALA A 98 1.16 -2.38 -1.65
N ILE A 99 2.25 -2.80 -2.30
CA ILE A 99 3.26 -3.69 -1.71
C ILE A 99 3.94 -3.02 -0.52
N LEU A 100 4.41 -1.78 -0.70
CA LEU A 100 5.07 -1.01 0.36
C LEU A 100 4.14 -0.78 1.56
N LEU A 101 2.87 -0.46 1.28
CA LEU A 101 1.86 -0.28 2.32
C LEU A 101 1.65 -1.57 3.11
N THR A 102 1.49 -2.68 2.40
CA THR A 102 1.29 -3.99 3.02
C THR A 102 2.49 -4.39 3.88
N ALA A 103 3.71 -4.20 3.36
CA ALA A 103 4.93 -4.44 4.12
C ALA A 103 5.00 -3.59 5.40
N SER A 104 4.65 -2.30 5.32
CA SER A 104 4.66 -1.41 6.49
C SER A 104 3.71 -1.90 7.60
N ILE A 105 2.49 -2.32 7.22
CA ILE A 105 1.50 -2.83 8.17
C ILE A 105 1.91 -4.19 8.74
N ILE A 106 2.53 -5.07 7.95
CA ILE A 106 3.07 -6.34 8.43
C ILE A 106 4.15 -6.10 9.50
N ILE A 107 5.04 -5.13 9.29
CA ILE A 107 6.06 -4.77 10.29
C ILE A 107 5.38 -4.28 11.57
N LEU A 108 4.44 -3.33 11.48
CA LEU A 108 3.68 -2.83 12.63
C LEU A 108 2.92 -3.94 13.37
N TYR A 109 2.31 -4.86 12.64
CA TYR A 109 1.65 -6.03 13.20
C TYR A 109 2.63 -6.95 13.93
N SER A 110 3.80 -7.21 13.35
CA SER A 110 4.83 -8.05 13.98
C SER A 110 5.34 -7.47 15.32
N ILE A 111 5.40 -6.14 15.42
CA ILE A 111 5.85 -5.42 16.61
C ILE A 111 4.79 -5.47 17.72
N THR A 112 3.52 -5.29 17.35
CA THR A 112 2.38 -5.28 18.28
C THR A 112 1.92 -6.67 18.70
N ARG A 113 2.17 -7.70 17.89
CA ARG A 113 1.88 -9.09 18.26
C ARG A 113 2.69 -9.48 19.49
N ARG A 114 1.99 -9.91 20.55
CA ARG A 114 2.64 -10.64 21.65
C ARG A 114 3.20 -11.94 21.09
N ARG A 115 4.52 -12.15 21.20
CA ARG A 115 5.08 -13.50 21.21
C ARG A 115 4.57 -14.12 22.52
N SER A 116 3.54 -14.95 22.41
CA SER A 116 3.20 -15.89 23.48
C SER A 116 4.32 -16.89 23.66
#